data_AF-A0A2J6QB15-F1
#
_entry.id   AF-A0A2J6QB15-F1
#
_cell.length_a   1.000
_cell.length_b   1.000
_cell.length_c   1.000
_cell.angle_alpha   90.00
_cell.angle_beta   90.00
_cell.angle_gamma   90.00
#
_symmetry.space_group_name_H-M   'P 1'
#
loop_
_entity.id
_entity.type
_entity.pdbx_description
1 polymer ?
#
loop_
_entity_poly.entity_id
_entity_poly.type
_entity_poly.pdbx_seq_one_letter_code
_entity_poly.pdbx_strand_id
1 'polypeptide(L)'
;MVVPLFGWSAGDLVTSIKILYSVASSQYKETASWLESFASDLERMREYITENPDARCTKNIVEQVGRIDKYYGEFETYLQKYDKGLFSSKGSNVVVGAGKKVKWALQELKGKVDSLKFAVTGPIVSLNLLLALQCRVDLSAVADKVIGMPPTPRIDDIETAFQGLHDRIRMLEDVQERMKEDLTAEGAIIRDEMSRCTSDSSVRILSSHYDAMAQIVSLIEEKDLAWKDSLSTMRQHLEHIEETQSRTQRFYEELHSQQQGLNRIEELLEHNDHLASKVNDVHEKLAALTFTPPKTALLDMTQTVCAVANVAGGASAFIAMVLKMTGGVRKWGGQQPAHGYCHDINHIA
;
A
#
# COMPACT_ATOMS: atom_id res chain seq x y z
N MET A 1 -5.90 43.50 -51.71
CA MET A 1 -6.21 42.67 -50.51
C MET A 1 -5.30 43.19 -49.41
N VAL A 2 -5.86 43.74 -48.33
CA VAL A 2 -5.06 44.28 -47.21
C VAL A 2 -4.56 43.08 -46.41
N VAL A 3 -3.27 42.78 -46.52
CA VAL A 3 -2.62 41.76 -45.67
C VAL A 3 -2.78 42.27 -44.23
N PRO A 4 -3.40 41.51 -43.31
CA PRO A 4 -3.50 41.95 -41.93
C PRO A 4 -2.10 42.23 -41.41
N LEU A 5 -1.85 43.49 -41.03
CA LEU A 5 -0.63 43.85 -40.32
C LEU A 5 -0.64 43.05 -39.01
N PHE A 6 0.38 42.22 -38.81
CA PHE A 6 0.78 41.72 -37.49
C PHE A 6 1.04 42.95 -36.61
N GLY A 7 0.00 43.40 -35.93
CA GLY A 7 -0.07 44.73 -35.32
C GLY A 7 0.61 44.85 -33.96
N TRP A 8 1.24 43.78 -33.47
CA TRP A 8 1.89 43.76 -32.16
C TRP A 8 3.20 42.97 -32.30
N SER A 9 4.29 43.58 -31.82
CA SER A 9 5.64 43.04 -31.90
C SER A 9 5.69 41.69 -31.17
N ALA A 10 5.79 40.58 -31.93
CA ALA A 10 6.18 39.30 -31.36
C ALA A 10 7.47 39.44 -30.50
N GLY A 11 8.30 40.44 -30.81
CA GLY A 11 9.44 40.87 -30.00
C GLY A 11 9.10 41.36 -28.60
N ASP A 12 7.98 42.05 -28.36
CA ASP A 12 7.59 42.52 -27.02
C ASP A 12 7.12 41.35 -26.14
N LEU A 13 6.46 40.36 -26.75
CA LEU A 13 6.09 39.11 -26.11
C LEU A 13 7.32 38.28 -25.73
N VAL A 14 8.24 38.10 -26.67
CA VAL A 14 9.53 37.42 -26.45
C VAL A 14 10.35 38.15 -25.39
N THR A 15 10.34 39.48 -25.38
CA THR A 15 11.05 40.29 -24.36
C THR A 15 10.43 40.12 -22.98
N SER A 16 9.10 40.10 -22.88
CA SER A 16 8.38 39.87 -21.61
C SER A 16 8.65 38.47 -21.06
N ILE A 17 8.71 37.46 -21.94
CA ILE A 17 9.09 36.08 -21.59
C ILE A 17 10.58 36.02 -21.19
N LYS A 18 11.47 36.75 -21.87
CA LYS A 18 12.90 36.86 -21.51
C LYS A 18 13.12 37.53 -20.15
N ILE A 19 12.29 38.51 -19.79
CA ILE A 19 12.32 39.13 -18.45
C ILE A 19 11.85 38.14 -17.39
N LEU A 20 10.75 37.42 -17.63
CA LEU A 20 10.29 36.31 -16.77
C LEU A 20 11.31 35.17 -16.66
N TYR A 21 12.06 34.90 -17.74
CA TYR A 21 13.13 33.91 -17.86
C TYR A 21 14.35 34.23 -16.98
N SER A 22 14.73 35.50 -16.85
CA SER A 22 15.84 35.90 -15.96
C SER A 22 15.60 35.52 -14.49
N VAL A 23 14.35 35.21 -14.13
CA VAL A 23 13.91 34.92 -12.75
C VAL A 23 13.49 33.45 -12.57
N ALA A 24 13.37 32.65 -13.64
CA ALA A 24 12.76 31.32 -13.59
C ALA A 24 13.64 30.19 -14.17
N SER A 25 13.74 29.10 -13.39
CA SER A 25 14.22 27.73 -13.68
C SER A 25 14.49 27.32 -15.14
N SER A 26 15.51 26.47 -15.34
CA SER A 26 15.90 25.84 -16.61
C SER A 26 14.75 25.23 -17.43
N GLN A 27 13.66 24.83 -16.77
CA GLN A 27 12.47 24.23 -17.39
C GLN A 27 11.71 25.12 -18.38
N TYR A 28 11.91 26.45 -18.35
CA TYR A 28 11.23 27.39 -19.25
C TYR A 28 12.11 27.85 -20.42
N LYS A 29 13.40 27.48 -20.40
CA LYS A 29 14.36 27.84 -21.46
C LYS A 29 13.93 27.29 -22.81
N GLU A 30 13.51 26.04 -22.83
CA GLU A 30 13.06 25.35 -24.04
C GLU A 30 11.81 26.00 -24.63
N THR A 31 10.81 26.30 -23.79
CA THR A 31 9.57 26.97 -24.18
C THR A 31 9.84 28.35 -24.78
N ALA A 32 10.70 29.15 -24.15
CA ALA A 32 11.07 30.48 -24.63
C ALA A 32 11.84 30.41 -25.95
N SER A 33 12.83 29.51 -26.04
CA SER A 33 13.61 29.28 -27.26
C SER A 33 12.70 28.89 -28.42
N TRP A 34 11.73 28.00 -28.18
CA TRP A 34 10.78 27.59 -29.21
C TRP A 34 9.92 28.77 -29.70
N LEU A 35 9.41 29.62 -28.79
CA LEU A 35 8.61 30.79 -29.18
C LEU A 35 9.42 31.81 -29.99
N GLU A 36 10.70 31.99 -29.67
CA GLU A 36 11.60 32.87 -30.41
C GLU A 36 11.89 32.35 -31.83
N SER A 37 12.18 31.06 -31.96
CA SER A 37 12.33 30.41 -33.27
C SER A 37 11.03 30.49 -34.08
N PHE A 38 9.90 30.17 -33.45
CA PHE A 38 8.59 30.20 -34.09
C PHE A 38 8.20 31.60 -34.60
N ALA A 39 8.47 32.65 -33.83
CA ALA A 39 8.24 34.03 -34.28
C ALA A 39 9.14 34.39 -35.48
N SER A 40 10.40 33.95 -35.46
CA SER A 40 11.34 34.19 -36.56
C SER A 40 10.90 33.48 -37.85
N ASP A 41 10.37 32.26 -37.74
CA ASP A 41 9.86 31.51 -38.88
C ASP A 41 8.62 32.18 -39.49
N LEU A 42 7.72 32.73 -38.66
CA LEU A 42 6.56 33.46 -39.15
C LEU A 42 6.94 34.75 -39.89
N GLU A 43 7.96 35.48 -39.43
CA GLU A 43 8.42 36.68 -40.13
C GLU A 43 9.02 36.32 -41.50
N ARG A 44 9.86 35.27 -41.57
CA ARG A 44 10.40 34.78 -42.86
C ARG A 44 9.31 34.33 -43.82
N MET A 45 8.27 33.66 -43.32
CA MET A 45 7.14 33.26 -44.15
C MET A 45 6.38 34.46 -44.69
N ARG A 46 6.27 35.53 -43.92
CA ARG A 46 5.69 36.80 -44.36
C ARG A 46 6.54 37.49 -45.43
N GLU A 47 7.86 37.53 -45.25
CA GLU A 47 8.81 38.04 -46.25
C GLU A 47 8.64 37.27 -47.57
N TYR A 48 8.65 35.94 -47.51
CA TYR A 48 8.47 35.08 -48.67
C TYR A 48 7.15 35.36 -49.42
N ILE A 49 6.02 35.47 -48.71
CA ILE A 49 4.71 35.79 -49.30
C ILE A 49 4.73 37.17 -49.97
N THR A 50 5.43 38.14 -49.37
CA THR A 50 5.52 39.52 -49.87
C THR A 50 6.38 39.60 -51.13
N GLU A 51 7.49 38.86 -51.17
CA GLU A 51 8.40 38.81 -52.32
C GLU A 51 7.84 37.99 -53.49
N ASN A 52 6.96 37.01 -53.20
CA ASN A 52 6.46 36.05 -54.19
C ASN A 52 4.92 36.01 -54.23
N PRO A 53 4.22 37.13 -54.48
CA PRO A 53 2.75 37.17 -54.42
C PRO A 53 2.08 36.31 -55.49
N ASP A 54 2.73 36.19 -56.67
CA ASP A 54 2.18 35.49 -57.83
C ASP A 54 2.63 34.02 -57.95
N ALA A 55 3.41 33.53 -56.99
CA ALA A 55 3.86 32.14 -57.02
C ALA A 55 2.66 31.17 -56.84
N ARG A 56 2.70 30.05 -57.57
CA ARG A 56 1.59 29.10 -57.72
C ARG A 56 1.03 28.61 -56.38
N CYS A 57 1.89 28.38 -55.39
CA CYS A 57 1.52 27.88 -54.08
C CYS A 57 1.23 28.99 -53.05
N THR A 58 1.47 30.27 -53.35
CA THR A 58 1.37 31.38 -52.38
C THR A 58 -0.01 31.48 -51.75
N LYS A 59 -1.09 31.30 -52.52
CA LYS A 59 -2.45 31.30 -51.97
C LYS A 59 -2.65 30.26 -50.87
N ASN A 60 -2.15 29.04 -51.06
CA ASN A 60 -2.27 27.96 -50.09
C ASN A 60 -1.36 28.20 -48.88
N ILE A 61 -0.18 28.79 -49.11
CA ILE A 61 0.75 29.20 -48.04
C ILE A 61 0.09 30.24 -47.14
N VAL A 62 -0.52 31.28 -47.73
CA VAL A 62 -1.29 32.31 -47.01
C VAL A 62 -2.42 31.69 -46.18
N GLU A 63 -3.13 30.70 -46.71
CA GLU A 63 -4.17 30.00 -45.96
C GLU A 63 -3.62 29.28 -44.72
N GLN A 64 -2.50 28.56 -44.84
CA GLN A 64 -1.88 27.88 -43.69
C GLN A 64 -1.33 28.87 -42.67
N VAL A 65 -0.70 29.96 -43.11
CA VAL A 65 -0.26 31.05 -42.21
C VAL A 65 -1.46 31.66 -41.48
N GLY A 66 -2.60 31.86 -42.15
CA GLY A 66 -3.82 32.34 -41.49
C GLY A 66 -4.37 31.37 -40.43
N ARG A 67 -4.21 30.06 -40.61
CA ARG A 67 -4.55 29.06 -39.58
C ARG A 67 -3.62 29.17 -38.37
N ILE A 68 -2.33 29.38 -38.61
CA ILE A 68 -1.35 29.60 -37.54
C ILE A 68 -1.68 30.88 -36.76
N ASP A 69 -1.94 31.98 -37.49
CA ASP A 69 -2.27 33.28 -36.92
C ASP A 69 -3.50 33.21 -36.02
N LYS A 70 -4.53 32.43 -36.41
CA LYS A 70 -5.69 32.17 -35.56
C LYS A 70 -5.30 31.56 -34.20
N TYR A 71 -4.50 30.48 -34.19
CA TYR A 71 -4.09 29.84 -32.94
C TYR A 71 -3.15 30.73 -32.12
N TYR A 72 -2.31 31.52 -32.79
CA TYR A 72 -1.45 32.49 -32.15
C TYR A 72 -2.27 33.61 -31.47
N GLY A 73 -3.30 34.13 -32.12
CA GLY A 73 -4.21 35.13 -31.54
C GLY A 73 -4.98 34.60 -30.33
N GLU A 74 -5.37 33.33 -30.33
CA GLU A 74 -5.96 32.67 -29.15
C GLU A 74 -4.97 32.61 -27.98
N PHE A 75 -3.70 32.30 -28.27
CA PHE A 75 -2.62 32.28 -27.30
C PHE A 75 -2.27 33.69 -26.77
N GLU A 76 -2.24 34.69 -27.64
CA GLU A 76 -2.02 36.10 -27.26
C GLU A 76 -3.14 36.62 -26.36
N THR A 77 -4.40 36.32 -26.71
CA THR A 77 -5.57 36.66 -25.87
C THR A 77 -5.45 36.05 -24.48
N TYR A 78 -4.89 34.84 -24.38
CA TYR A 78 -4.59 34.21 -23.11
C TYR A 78 -3.51 34.99 -22.33
N LEU A 79 -2.41 35.37 -22.97
CA LEU A 79 -1.34 36.15 -22.33
C LEU A 79 -1.82 37.51 -21.80
N GLN A 80 -2.65 38.22 -22.57
CA GLN A 80 -3.23 39.49 -22.15
C GLN A 80 -4.09 39.39 -20.88
N LYS A 81 -4.69 38.22 -20.59
CA LYS A 81 -5.41 37.99 -19.32
C LYS A 81 -4.45 37.95 -18.12
N TYR A 82 -3.24 37.44 -18.32
CA TYR A 82 -2.23 37.34 -17.27
C TYR A 82 -1.61 38.68 -16.94
N ASP A 83 -1.32 39.51 -17.95
CA ASP A 83 -0.82 40.87 -17.72
C ASP A 83 -1.79 41.65 -16.81
N LYS A 84 -3.10 41.61 -17.12
CA LYS A 84 -4.13 42.25 -16.30
C LYS A 84 -4.18 41.69 -14.87
N GLY A 85 -3.92 40.40 -14.69
CA GLY A 85 -3.89 39.74 -13.38
C GLY A 85 -2.67 40.08 -12.53
N LEU A 86 -1.51 40.29 -13.15
CA LEU A 86 -0.25 40.57 -12.46
C LEU A 86 -0.18 42.00 -11.90
N PHE A 87 -0.77 42.99 -12.58
CA PHE A 87 -0.76 44.39 -12.13
C PHE A 87 -1.83 44.74 -11.05
N SER A 88 -2.68 43.80 -10.64
CA SER A 88 -3.85 44.06 -9.79
C SER A 88 -3.61 44.01 -8.26
N SER A 89 -2.47 43.51 -7.77
CA SER A 89 -2.28 43.33 -6.31
C SER A 89 -1.60 44.52 -5.60
N LYS A 90 -2.39 45.38 -4.94
CA LYS A 90 -1.91 46.52 -4.11
C LYS A 90 -1.76 46.24 -2.59
N GLY A 91 -1.51 45.01 -2.14
CA GLY A 91 -1.50 44.66 -0.70
C GLY A 91 -0.22 44.00 -0.19
N SER A 92 0.35 44.49 0.92
CA SER A 92 1.70 44.21 1.49
C SER A 92 2.14 42.74 1.70
N ASN A 93 1.27 41.74 1.50
CA ASN A 93 1.65 40.32 1.44
C ASN A 93 2.07 39.86 0.01
N VAL A 94 2.42 40.81 -0.88
CA VAL A 94 2.68 40.59 -2.31
C VAL A 94 3.76 39.53 -2.57
N VAL A 95 4.87 39.54 -1.83
CA VAL A 95 6.09 38.81 -2.25
C VAL A 95 5.93 37.28 -2.22
N VAL A 96 5.40 36.72 -1.13
CA VAL A 96 5.22 35.26 -1.00
C VAL A 96 4.05 34.77 -1.88
N GLY A 97 2.99 35.57 -2.01
CA GLY A 97 1.88 35.28 -2.91
C GLY A 97 2.27 35.36 -4.39
N ALA A 98 3.15 36.30 -4.75
CA ALA A 98 3.66 36.48 -6.11
C ALA A 98 4.45 35.25 -6.57
N GLY A 99 5.32 34.67 -5.73
CA GLY A 99 6.07 33.47 -6.10
C GLY A 99 5.17 32.28 -6.48
N LYS A 100 4.12 32.02 -5.69
CA LYS A 100 3.14 30.96 -6.00
C LYS A 100 2.34 31.26 -7.27
N LYS A 101 1.90 32.51 -7.46
CA LYS A 101 1.17 32.95 -8.66
C LYS A 101 2.04 32.87 -9.91
N VAL A 102 3.30 33.28 -9.83
CA VAL A 102 4.28 33.19 -10.93
C VAL A 102 4.54 31.73 -11.27
N LYS A 103 4.79 30.85 -10.29
CA LYS A 103 4.98 29.42 -10.54
C LYS A 103 3.77 28.78 -11.23
N TRP A 104 2.56 29.10 -10.74
CA TRP A 104 1.33 28.59 -11.32
C TRP A 104 1.09 29.13 -12.74
N ALA A 105 1.26 30.44 -12.95
CA ALA A 105 1.16 31.08 -14.26
C ALA A 105 2.15 30.50 -15.25
N LEU A 106 3.38 30.20 -14.82
CA LEU A 106 4.40 29.56 -15.65
C LEU A 106 4.02 28.11 -16.01
N GLN A 107 3.45 27.33 -15.08
CA GLN A 107 2.96 25.98 -15.39
C GLN A 107 1.81 26.00 -16.39
N GLU A 108 0.85 26.91 -16.22
CA GLU A 108 -0.26 27.04 -17.14
C GLU A 108 0.20 27.60 -18.51
N LEU A 109 1.14 28.54 -18.50
CA LEU A 109 1.79 29.04 -19.71
C LEU A 109 2.46 27.92 -20.49
N LYS A 110 3.22 27.03 -19.82
CA LYS A 110 3.82 25.86 -20.46
C LYS A 110 2.75 25.01 -21.15
N GLY A 111 1.67 24.67 -20.44
CA GLY A 111 0.57 23.89 -21.03
C GLY A 111 -0.11 24.58 -22.23
N LYS A 112 -0.21 25.91 -22.22
CA LYS A 112 -0.72 26.68 -23.37
C LYS A 112 0.25 26.73 -24.53
N VAL A 113 1.55 26.84 -24.27
CA VAL A 113 2.57 26.75 -25.33
C VAL A 113 2.59 25.36 -25.94
N ASP A 114 2.47 24.30 -25.15
CA ASP A 114 2.37 22.92 -25.66
C ASP A 114 1.11 22.72 -26.50
N SER A 115 -0.02 23.31 -26.09
CA SER A 115 -1.25 23.34 -26.89
C SER A 115 -1.08 24.12 -28.19
N LEU A 116 -0.38 25.26 -28.16
CA LEU A 116 -0.08 26.05 -29.35
C LEU A 116 0.81 25.25 -30.30
N LYS A 117 1.93 24.69 -29.81
CA LYS A 117 2.83 23.79 -30.52
C LYS A 117 2.04 22.73 -31.29
N PHE A 118 1.21 21.98 -30.58
CA PHE A 118 0.39 20.92 -31.17
C PHE A 118 -0.57 21.44 -32.26
N ALA A 119 -1.22 22.58 -32.02
CA ALA A 119 -2.15 23.16 -32.98
C ALA A 119 -1.46 23.67 -34.26
N VAL A 120 -0.23 24.18 -34.15
CA VAL A 120 0.53 24.73 -35.29
C VAL A 120 1.36 23.68 -36.02
N THR A 121 1.62 22.50 -35.43
CA THR A 121 2.38 21.41 -36.07
C THR A 121 1.81 21.05 -37.45
N GLY A 122 0.49 20.84 -37.54
CA GLY A 122 -0.15 20.46 -38.81
C GLY A 122 0.03 21.52 -39.91
N PRO A 123 -0.34 22.79 -39.66
CA PRO A 123 -0.06 23.90 -40.58
C PRO A 123 1.41 24.04 -40.97
N ILE A 124 2.37 23.92 -40.03
CA ILE A 124 3.81 23.99 -40.32
C ILE A 124 4.25 22.87 -41.28
N VAL A 125 3.81 21.63 -41.04
CA VAL A 125 4.11 20.51 -41.94
C VAL A 125 3.53 20.76 -43.34
N SER A 126 2.31 21.30 -43.41
CA SER A 126 1.70 21.67 -44.69
C SER A 126 2.46 22.79 -45.39
N LEU A 127 2.99 23.77 -44.66
CA LEU A 127 3.82 24.85 -45.21
C LEU A 127 5.11 24.31 -45.81
N ASN A 128 5.82 23.44 -45.10
CA ASN A 128 7.04 22.81 -45.60
C ASN A 128 6.79 22.04 -46.90
N LEU A 129 5.67 21.31 -46.99
CA LEU A 129 5.27 20.61 -48.21
C LEU A 129 4.98 21.59 -49.37
N LEU A 130 4.26 22.68 -49.09
CA LEU A 130 3.93 23.69 -50.10
C LEU A 130 5.18 24.41 -50.62
N LEU A 131 6.13 24.73 -49.75
CA LEU A 131 7.42 25.32 -50.13
C LEU A 131 8.23 24.37 -51.01
N ALA A 132 8.30 23.08 -50.65
CA ALA A 132 8.97 22.06 -51.46
C ALA A 132 8.31 21.91 -52.85
N LEU A 133 6.99 21.93 -52.92
CA LEU A 133 6.24 21.89 -54.18
C LEU A 133 6.51 23.13 -55.04
N GLN A 134 6.53 24.32 -54.44
CA GLN A 134 6.83 25.55 -55.15
C GLN A 134 8.24 25.53 -55.71
N CYS A 135 9.23 25.08 -54.92
CA CYS A 135 10.58 24.93 -55.42
C CYS A 135 10.63 23.99 -56.63
N ARG A 136 9.90 22.87 -56.63
CA ARG A 136 9.84 21.95 -57.76
C ARG A 136 9.26 22.60 -59.02
N VAL A 137 8.22 23.43 -58.87
CA VAL A 137 7.62 24.18 -59.98
C VAL A 137 8.66 25.13 -60.58
N ASP A 138 9.41 25.82 -59.73
CA ASP A 138 10.37 26.79 -60.21
C ASP A 138 11.59 26.13 -60.87
N LEU A 139 12.04 24.97 -60.36
CA LEU A 139 13.03 24.15 -61.03
C LEU A 139 12.59 23.74 -62.44
N SER A 140 11.32 23.36 -62.59
CA SER A 140 10.74 23.03 -63.90
C SER A 140 10.76 24.25 -64.83
N ALA A 141 10.38 25.43 -64.34
CA ALA A 141 10.39 26.66 -65.14
C ALA A 141 11.81 27.04 -65.59
N VAL A 142 12.81 26.85 -64.73
CA VAL A 142 14.23 27.04 -65.09
C VAL A 142 14.64 26.02 -66.15
N ALA A 143 14.29 24.74 -65.99
CA ALA A 143 14.60 23.69 -66.96
C ALA A 143 13.97 24.00 -68.33
N ASP A 144 12.70 24.40 -68.37
CA ASP A 144 12.01 24.80 -69.60
C ASP A 144 12.68 26.00 -70.26
N LYS A 145 13.13 26.98 -69.47
CA LYS A 145 13.88 28.14 -69.96
C LYS A 145 15.21 27.72 -70.60
N VAL A 146 15.93 26.80 -69.97
CA VAL A 146 17.21 26.25 -70.49
C VAL A 146 16.97 25.46 -71.78
N ILE A 147 15.92 24.63 -71.86
CA ILE A 147 15.56 23.88 -73.07
C ILE A 147 15.19 24.83 -74.21
N GLY A 148 14.54 25.96 -73.90
CA GLY A 148 14.17 26.98 -74.88
C GLY A 148 15.31 27.90 -75.34
N MET A 149 16.53 27.76 -74.79
CA MET A 149 17.68 28.57 -75.22
C MET A 149 18.13 28.17 -76.64
N PRO A 150 18.66 29.13 -77.43
CA PRO A 150 19.24 28.82 -78.73
C PRO A 150 20.44 27.84 -78.58
N PRO A 151 20.78 27.06 -79.62
CA PRO A 151 21.85 26.05 -79.54
C PRO A 151 23.24 26.61 -79.23
N THR A 152 23.42 27.94 -79.34
CA THR A 152 24.61 28.68 -78.89
C THR A 152 24.17 29.84 -77.98
N PRO A 153 23.78 29.57 -76.72
CA PRO A 153 23.46 30.64 -75.77
C PRO A 153 24.73 31.42 -75.43
N ARG A 154 24.59 32.70 -75.09
CA ARG A 154 25.71 33.45 -74.49
C ARG A 154 25.96 32.90 -73.10
N ILE A 155 27.23 32.84 -72.70
CA ILE A 155 27.65 32.32 -71.39
C ILE A 155 26.94 33.08 -70.27
N ASP A 156 26.78 34.41 -70.41
CA ASP A 156 26.11 35.27 -69.43
C ASP A 156 24.63 34.89 -69.19
N ASP A 157 23.91 34.44 -70.23
CA ASP A 157 22.50 34.03 -70.14
C ASP A 157 22.36 32.70 -69.38
N ILE A 158 23.33 31.82 -69.56
CA ILE A 158 23.45 30.54 -68.87
C ILE A 158 23.80 30.81 -67.40
N GLU A 159 24.85 31.59 -67.13
CA GLU A 159 25.27 31.93 -65.77
C GLU A 159 24.15 32.59 -64.97
N THR A 160 23.41 33.54 -65.56
CA THR A 160 22.28 34.19 -64.86
C THR A 160 21.17 33.19 -64.50
N ALA A 161 20.87 32.24 -65.39
CA ALA A 161 19.86 31.21 -65.12
C ALA A 161 20.33 30.21 -64.05
N PHE A 162 21.60 29.82 -64.07
CA PHE A 162 22.17 28.90 -63.09
C PHE A 162 22.46 29.57 -61.74
N GLN A 163 22.74 30.87 -61.69
CA GLN A 163 23.00 31.59 -60.44
C GLN A 163 21.75 31.62 -59.55
N GLY A 164 20.59 32.00 -60.11
CA GLY A 164 19.33 31.98 -59.36
C GLY A 164 18.91 30.58 -58.90
N LEU A 165 19.28 29.55 -59.67
CA LEU A 165 19.11 28.15 -59.26
C LEU A 165 20.07 27.78 -58.12
N HIS A 166 21.34 28.17 -58.22
CA HIS A 166 22.38 27.88 -57.25
C HIS A 166 22.09 28.53 -55.89
N ASP A 167 21.64 29.78 -55.87
CA ASP A 167 21.27 30.48 -54.64
C ASP A 167 20.09 29.79 -53.93
N ARG A 168 19.13 29.25 -54.68
CA ARG A 168 17.98 28.52 -54.12
C ARG A 168 18.33 27.11 -53.65
N ILE A 169 19.22 26.41 -54.36
CA ILE A 169 19.77 25.13 -53.90
C ILE A 169 20.51 25.35 -52.57
N ARG A 170 21.37 26.37 -52.49
CA ARG A 170 22.09 26.72 -51.27
C ARG A 170 21.13 27.03 -50.11
N MET A 171 20.06 27.79 -50.36
CA MET A 171 19.03 28.07 -49.36
C MET A 171 18.35 26.79 -48.87
N LEU A 172 18.02 25.85 -49.77
CA LEU A 172 17.42 24.56 -49.39
C LEU A 172 18.38 23.69 -48.59
N GLU A 173 19.67 23.66 -48.95
CA GLU A 173 20.70 22.94 -48.20
C GLU A 173 20.83 23.51 -46.77
N ASP A 174 20.80 24.83 -46.60
CA ASP A 174 20.83 25.50 -45.29
C ASP A 174 19.57 25.23 -44.46
N VAL A 175 18.39 25.16 -45.10
CA VAL A 175 17.15 24.72 -44.44
C VAL A 175 17.22 23.24 -44.04
N GLN A 176 17.76 22.38 -44.91
CA GLN A 176 17.89 20.95 -44.64
C GLN A 176 18.86 20.68 -43.49
N GLU A 177 20.00 21.36 -43.43
CA GLU A 177 20.97 21.17 -42.35
C GLU A 177 20.41 21.67 -41.01
N ARG A 178 19.74 22.83 -40.99
CA ARG A 178 19.03 23.30 -39.78
C ARG A 178 17.94 22.34 -39.32
N MET A 179 17.12 21.82 -40.24
CA MET A 179 16.09 20.85 -39.89
C MET A 179 16.69 19.54 -39.34
N LYS A 180 17.85 19.13 -39.85
CA LYS A 180 18.60 17.97 -39.35
C LYS A 180 19.17 18.24 -37.95
N GLU A 181 19.73 19.42 -37.71
CA GLU A 181 20.17 19.86 -36.38
C GLU A 181 19.00 19.85 -35.38
N ASP A 182 17.86 20.44 -35.74
CA ASP A 182 16.65 20.47 -34.93
C ASP A 182 16.14 19.06 -34.63
N LEU A 183 16.06 18.17 -35.63
CA LEU A 183 15.66 16.77 -35.44
C LEU A 183 16.63 16.01 -34.53
N THR A 184 17.94 16.27 -34.62
CA THR A 184 18.92 15.64 -33.72
C THR A 184 18.81 16.19 -32.29
N ALA A 185 18.56 17.48 -32.12
CA ALA A 185 18.36 18.11 -30.83
C ALA A 185 17.06 17.62 -30.16
N GLU A 186 15.95 17.58 -30.90
CA GLU A 186 14.69 17.01 -30.42
C GLU A 186 14.84 15.51 -30.10
N GLY A 187 15.53 14.75 -30.95
CA GLY A 187 15.83 13.35 -30.70
C GLY A 187 16.64 13.12 -29.42
N ALA A 188 17.56 14.03 -29.09
CA ALA A 188 18.31 14.00 -27.83
C ALA A 188 17.40 14.33 -26.63
N ILE A 189 16.52 15.34 -26.75
CA ILE A 189 15.55 15.70 -25.70
C ILE A 189 14.57 14.55 -25.43
N ILE A 190 14.00 13.96 -26.48
CA ILE A 190 13.08 12.81 -26.36
C ILE A 190 13.77 11.63 -25.69
N ARG A 191 15.03 11.35 -26.05
CA ARG A 191 15.81 10.26 -25.44
C ARG A 191 16.09 10.53 -23.96
N ASP A 192 16.43 11.75 -23.59
CA ASP A 192 16.67 12.14 -22.20
C ASP A 192 15.37 12.07 -21.38
N GLU A 193 14.27 12.60 -21.91
CA GLU A 193 12.96 12.57 -21.25
C GLU A 193 12.42 11.13 -21.11
N MET A 194 12.62 10.28 -22.13
CA MET A 194 12.25 8.86 -22.06
C MET A 194 13.10 8.13 -21.02
N SER A 195 14.39 8.45 -20.92
CA SER A 195 15.29 7.91 -19.91
C SER A 195 14.86 8.35 -18.51
N ARG A 196 14.49 9.62 -18.35
CA ARG A 196 13.94 10.17 -17.10
C ARG A 196 12.62 9.52 -16.71
N CYS A 197 11.66 9.42 -17.64
CA CYS A 197 10.37 8.78 -17.40
C CYS A 197 10.53 7.30 -17.00
N THR A 198 11.45 6.60 -17.64
CA THR A 198 11.75 5.20 -17.30
C THR A 198 12.35 5.11 -15.90
N SER A 199 13.31 5.98 -15.57
CA SER A 199 13.93 6.03 -14.24
C SER A 199 12.92 6.37 -13.14
N ASP A 200 12.12 7.42 -13.31
CA ASP A 200 11.10 7.84 -12.34
C ASP A 200 10.02 6.77 -12.14
N SER A 201 9.59 6.11 -13.22
CA SER A 201 8.63 5.00 -13.15
C SER A 201 9.23 3.80 -12.39
N SER A 202 10.48 3.43 -12.68
CA SER A 202 11.18 2.36 -11.96
C SER A 202 11.34 2.68 -10.47
N VAL A 203 11.68 3.91 -10.10
CA VAL A 203 11.80 4.35 -8.71
C VAL A 203 10.44 4.27 -8.00
N ARG A 204 9.35 4.71 -8.64
CA ARG A 204 8.00 4.61 -8.08
C ARG A 204 7.53 3.17 -7.88
N ILE A 205 7.79 2.29 -8.85
CA ILE A 205 7.45 0.86 -8.76
C ILE A 205 8.23 0.22 -7.61
N LEU A 206 9.53 0.49 -7.50
CA LEU A 206 10.36 -0.03 -6.41
C LEU A 206 9.88 0.47 -5.04
N SER A 207 9.61 1.77 -4.90
CA SER A 207 9.08 2.35 -3.65
C SER A 207 7.76 1.70 -3.24
N SER A 208 6.82 1.57 -4.19
CA SER A 208 5.53 0.91 -3.94
C SER A 208 5.70 -0.55 -3.52
N HIS A 209 6.64 -1.27 -4.13
CA HIS A 209 6.95 -2.65 -3.77
C HIS A 209 7.58 -2.76 -2.37
N TYR A 210 8.46 -1.83 -1.99
CA TYR A 210 8.99 -1.75 -0.62
C TYR A 210 7.90 -1.50 0.42
N ASP A 211 6.98 -0.56 0.14
CA ASP A 211 5.86 -0.26 1.04
C ASP A 211 4.92 -1.47 1.20
N ALA A 212 4.61 -2.16 0.10
CA ALA A 212 3.81 -3.39 0.13
C ALA A 212 4.50 -4.51 0.91
N MET A 213 5.81 -4.68 0.73
CA MET A 213 6.59 -5.67 1.50
C MET A 213 6.63 -5.33 2.98
N ALA A 214 6.76 -4.05 3.35
CA ALA A 214 6.72 -3.62 4.75
C ALA A 214 5.35 -3.94 5.40
N GLN A 215 4.25 -3.75 4.67
CA GLN A 215 2.91 -4.13 5.14
C GLN A 215 2.76 -5.65 5.32
N ILE A 216 3.29 -6.46 4.39
CA ILE A 216 3.26 -7.93 4.51
C ILE A 216 4.06 -8.38 5.72
N VAL A 217 5.26 -7.83 5.95
CA VAL A 217 6.08 -8.16 7.12
C VAL A 217 5.35 -7.80 8.40
N SER A 218 4.76 -6.61 8.49
CA SER A 218 3.96 -6.20 9.66
C SER A 218 2.78 -7.14 9.92
N LEU A 219 2.11 -7.62 8.87
CA LEU A 219 0.99 -8.56 9.01
C LEU A 219 1.45 -9.95 9.47
N ILE A 220 2.63 -10.40 9.01
CA ILE A 220 3.25 -11.65 9.49
C ILE A 220 3.60 -11.54 10.97
N GLU A 221 4.20 -10.44 11.40
CA GLU A 221 4.55 -10.20 12.81
C GLU A 221 3.32 -10.16 13.72
N GLU A 222 2.24 -9.49 13.27
CA GLU A 222 0.96 -9.48 13.99
C GLU A 222 0.38 -10.89 14.14
N LYS A 223 0.41 -11.70 13.06
CA LYS A 223 -0.09 -13.08 13.10
C LYS A 223 0.78 -14.01 13.94
N ASP A 224 2.10 -13.83 13.93
CA ASP A 224 3.04 -14.58 14.77
C ASP A 224 2.79 -14.30 16.26
N LEU A 225 2.58 -13.03 16.64
CA LEU A 225 2.19 -12.65 18.00
C LEU A 225 0.86 -13.29 18.41
N ALA A 226 -0.17 -13.18 17.58
CA ALA A 226 -1.48 -13.79 17.86
C ALA A 226 -1.40 -15.32 18.00
N TRP A 227 -0.55 -15.97 17.20
CA TRP A 227 -0.35 -17.42 17.30
C TRP A 227 0.39 -17.82 18.58
N LYS A 228 1.41 -17.05 18.99
CA LYS A 228 2.11 -17.25 20.26
C LYS A 228 1.18 -17.10 21.46
N ASP A 229 0.29 -16.10 21.45
CA ASP A 229 -0.70 -15.91 22.51
C ASP A 229 -1.70 -17.07 22.58
N SER A 230 -2.16 -17.56 21.42
CA SER A 230 -3.04 -18.72 21.32
C SER A 230 -2.35 -19.99 21.86
N LEU A 231 -1.08 -20.22 21.51
CA LEU A 231 -0.27 -21.33 22.04
C LEU A 231 -0.06 -21.23 23.55
N SER A 232 0.18 -20.03 24.08
CA SER A 232 0.28 -19.80 25.52
C SER A 232 -1.03 -20.12 26.25
N THR A 233 -2.16 -19.71 25.67
CA THR A 233 -3.50 -20.00 26.22
C THR A 233 -3.80 -21.49 26.20
N MET A 234 -3.48 -22.18 25.10
CA MET A 234 -3.61 -23.64 25.02
C MET A 234 -2.72 -24.35 26.05
N ARG A 235 -1.49 -23.88 26.26
CA ARG A 235 -0.59 -24.44 27.29
C ARG A 235 -1.20 -24.30 28.69
N GLN A 236 -1.75 -23.13 29.03
CA GLN A 236 -2.43 -22.92 30.32
C GLN A 236 -3.64 -23.84 30.48
N HIS A 237 -4.43 -24.06 29.43
CA HIS A 237 -5.54 -25.00 29.47
C HIS A 237 -5.08 -26.45 29.70
N LEU A 238 -3.99 -26.86 29.06
CA LEU A 238 -3.41 -28.20 29.28
C LEU A 238 -2.90 -28.38 30.71
N GLU A 239 -2.22 -27.38 31.26
CA GLU A 239 -1.78 -27.37 32.68
C GLU A 239 -2.98 -27.50 33.62
N HIS A 240 -4.09 -26.80 33.34
CA HIS A 240 -5.32 -26.92 34.12
C HIS A 240 -5.98 -28.30 34.01
N ILE A 241 -5.98 -28.90 32.82
CA ILE A 241 -6.48 -30.27 32.61
C ILE A 241 -5.64 -31.28 33.41
N GLU A 242 -4.31 -31.14 33.39
CA GLU A 242 -3.42 -32.00 34.18
C GLU A 242 -3.67 -31.84 35.69
N GLU A 243 -3.89 -30.61 36.16
CA GLU A 243 -4.21 -30.33 37.56
C GLU A 243 -5.57 -30.95 37.95
N THR A 244 -6.60 -30.80 37.11
CA THR A 244 -7.93 -31.36 37.36
C THR A 244 -7.93 -32.89 37.31
N GLN A 245 -7.15 -33.50 36.41
CA GLN A 245 -6.93 -34.94 36.38
C GLN A 245 -6.25 -35.42 37.66
N SER A 246 -5.22 -34.71 38.13
CA SER A 246 -4.52 -35.01 39.38
C SER A 246 -5.42 -34.87 40.61
N ARG A 247 -6.37 -33.92 40.60
CA ARG A 247 -7.40 -33.78 41.66
C ARG A 247 -8.40 -34.93 41.60
N THR A 248 -8.85 -35.31 40.40
CA THR A 248 -9.79 -36.40 40.18
C THR A 248 -9.19 -37.75 40.61
N GLN A 249 -7.92 -37.99 40.29
CA GLN A 249 -7.21 -39.19 40.73
C GLN A 249 -7.10 -39.28 42.25
N ARG A 250 -6.74 -38.18 42.93
CA ARG A 250 -6.74 -38.12 44.40
C ARG A 250 -8.12 -38.42 44.99
N PHE A 251 -9.18 -37.91 44.35
CA PHE A 251 -10.55 -38.20 44.78
C PHE A 251 -10.91 -39.69 44.63
N TYR A 252 -10.52 -40.34 43.53
CA TYR A 252 -10.71 -41.78 43.35
C TYR A 252 -9.93 -42.62 44.37
N GLU A 253 -8.68 -42.25 44.66
CA GLU A 253 -7.85 -42.90 45.66
C GLU A 253 -8.49 -42.80 47.07
N GLU A 254 -9.03 -41.62 47.42
CA GLU A 254 -9.76 -41.41 48.67
C GLU A 254 -11.04 -42.24 48.74
N LEU A 255 -11.85 -42.25 47.66
CA LEU A 255 -13.10 -43.01 47.61
C LEU A 255 -12.84 -44.53 47.71
N HIS A 256 -11.77 -45.01 47.07
CA HIS A 256 -11.33 -46.40 47.19
C HIS A 256 -10.86 -46.73 48.62
N SER A 257 -10.14 -45.82 49.27
CA SER A 257 -9.75 -45.95 50.68
C SER A 257 -10.97 -46.03 51.60
N GLN A 258 -11.97 -45.18 51.38
CA GLN A 258 -13.23 -45.19 52.12
C GLN A 258 -14.01 -46.49 51.91
N GLN A 259 -14.08 -47.00 50.67
CA GLN A 259 -14.72 -48.28 50.37
C GLN A 259 -14.03 -49.44 51.07
N GLN A 260 -12.69 -49.48 51.09
CA GLN A 260 -11.96 -50.49 51.86
C GLN A 260 -12.25 -50.39 53.36
N GLY A 261 -12.41 -49.16 53.88
CA GLY A 261 -12.84 -48.93 55.25
C GLY A 261 -14.23 -49.50 55.54
N LEU A 262 -15.20 -49.28 54.64
CA LEU A 262 -16.55 -49.83 54.76
C LEU A 262 -16.57 -51.36 54.71
N ASN A 263 -15.84 -51.98 53.76
CA ASN A 263 -15.74 -53.44 53.67
C ASN A 263 -15.17 -54.05 54.96
N ARG A 264 -14.17 -53.40 55.58
CA ARG A 264 -13.64 -53.84 56.88
C ARG A 264 -14.67 -53.73 58.01
N ILE A 265 -15.51 -52.70 58.00
CA ILE A 265 -16.60 -52.56 58.98
C ILE A 265 -17.63 -53.66 58.76
N GLU A 266 -17.97 -53.97 57.52
CA GLU A 266 -18.88 -55.06 57.16
C GLU A 266 -18.35 -56.42 57.63
N GLU A 267 -17.07 -56.74 57.37
CA GLU A 267 -16.41 -57.95 57.89
C GLU A 267 -16.46 -58.03 59.43
N LEU A 268 -16.27 -56.90 60.12
CA LEU A 268 -16.35 -56.85 61.59
C LEU A 268 -17.78 -57.04 62.09
N LEU A 269 -18.79 -56.54 61.36
CA LEU A 269 -20.20 -56.73 61.69
C LEU A 269 -20.63 -58.20 61.49
N GLU A 270 -20.24 -58.83 60.39
CA GLU A 270 -20.49 -60.27 60.16
C GLU A 270 -19.85 -61.13 61.25
N HIS A 271 -18.61 -60.79 61.66
CA HIS A 271 -17.95 -61.47 62.76
C HIS A 271 -18.71 -61.31 64.10
N ASN A 272 -19.27 -60.12 64.32
CA ASN A 272 -20.07 -59.83 65.52
C ASN A 272 -21.40 -60.58 65.50
N ASP A 273 -22.07 -60.69 64.35
CA ASP A 273 -23.30 -61.49 64.21
C ASP A 273 -23.04 -62.97 64.50
N HIS A 274 -21.91 -63.50 64.04
CA HIS A 274 -21.50 -64.86 64.36
C HIS A 274 -21.17 -65.04 65.85
N LEU A 275 -20.56 -64.04 66.50
CA LEU A 275 -20.37 -64.02 67.96
C LEU A 275 -21.72 -63.99 68.69
N ALA A 276 -22.66 -63.14 68.26
CA ALA A 276 -24.00 -63.06 68.84
C ALA A 276 -24.76 -64.40 68.73
N SER A 277 -24.66 -65.08 67.58
CA SER A 277 -25.20 -66.43 67.39
C SER A 277 -24.60 -67.44 68.37
N LYS A 278 -23.27 -67.44 68.54
CA LYS A 278 -22.60 -68.29 69.54
C LYS A 278 -23.03 -67.99 70.97
N VAL A 279 -23.20 -66.72 71.32
CA VAL A 279 -23.70 -66.31 72.64
C VAL A 279 -25.11 -66.84 72.86
N ASN A 280 -25.98 -66.78 71.86
CA ASN A 280 -27.33 -67.34 71.92
C ASN A 280 -27.32 -68.86 72.09
N ASP A 281 -26.49 -69.61 71.37
CA ASP A 281 -26.34 -71.08 71.53
C ASP A 281 -25.85 -71.45 72.94
N VAL A 282 -24.89 -70.69 73.49
CA VAL A 282 -24.43 -70.86 74.87
C VAL A 282 -25.56 -70.56 75.86
N HIS A 283 -26.37 -69.53 75.61
CA HIS A 283 -27.51 -69.18 76.45
C HIS A 283 -28.58 -70.28 76.44
N GLU A 284 -28.90 -70.86 75.27
CA GLU A 284 -29.81 -72.01 75.15
C GLU A 284 -29.27 -73.24 75.88
N LYS A 285 -27.97 -73.56 75.75
CA LYS A 285 -27.33 -74.64 76.50
C LYS A 285 -27.37 -74.43 78.01
N LEU A 286 -27.14 -73.19 78.47
CA LEU A 286 -27.23 -72.84 79.88
C LEU A 286 -28.67 -73.02 80.40
N ALA A 287 -29.66 -72.58 79.62
CA ALA A 287 -31.07 -72.75 79.93
C ALA A 287 -31.43 -74.25 80.02
N ALA A 288 -30.96 -75.08 79.10
CA ALA A 288 -31.19 -76.53 79.13
C ALA A 288 -30.58 -77.21 80.38
N LEU A 289 -29.40 -76.79 80.83
CA LEU A 289 -28.75 -77.31 82.04
C LEU A 289 -29.55 -77.02 83.31
N THR A 290 -30.30 -75.90 83.37
CA THR A 290 -31.16 -75.59 84.52
C THR A 290 -32.35 -76.54 84.71
N PHE A 291 -32.67 -77.38 83.71
CA PHE A 291 -33.75 -78.37 83.76
C PHE A 291 -33.30 -79.83 84.01
N THR A 292 -32.00 -80.09 84.24
CA THR A 292 -31.51 -81.47 84.50
C THR A 292 -31.34 -81.78 86.01
N PRO A 293 -31.79 -82.96 86.49
CA PRO A 293 -31.80 -83.31 87.92
C PRO A 293 -30.41 -83.64 88.49
N PRO A 294 -30.21 -83.50 89.82
CA PRO A 294 -28.91 -83.27 90.43
C PRO A 294 -28.20 -84.59 90.71
N LYS A 295 -27.16 -84.92 89.92
CA LYS A 295 -26.04 -85.77 90.38
C LYS A 295 -24.75 -85.65 89.55
N THR A 296 -24.77 -84.99 88.39
CA THR A 296 -23.56 -84.70 87.57
C THR A 296 -23.36 -83.21 87.22
N ALA A 297 -24.25 -82.32 87.68
CA ALA A 297 -24.34 -80.92 87.24
C ALA A 297 -23.15 -80.01 87.60
N LEU A 298 -22.32 -80.38 88.59
CA LEU A 298 -21.30 -79.48 89.13
C LEU A 298 -20.05 -79.38 88.24
N LEU A 299 -19.72 -80.44 87.48
CA LEU A 299 -18.56 -80.43 86.57
C LEU A 299 -18.88 -79.68 85.26
N ASP A 300 -20.08 -79.88 84.72
CA ASP A 300 -20.55 -79.22 83.48
C ASP A 300 -20.78 -77.71 83.66
N MET A 301 -21.25 -77.26 84.84
CA MET A 301 -21.39 -75.83 85.12
C MET A 301 -20.05 -75.10 85.08
N THR A 302 -18.97 -75.68 85.64
CA THR A 302 -17.63 -75.06 85.60
C THR A 302 -17.06 -74.93 84.19
N GLN A 303 -17.26 -75.94 83.32
CA GLN A 303 -16.81 -75.84 81.93
C GLN A 303 -17.60 -74.77 81.16
N THR A 304 -18.90 -74.66 81.44
CA THR A 304 -19.75 -73.67 80.76
C THR A 304 -19.47 -72.23 81.22
N VAL A 305 -19.18 -72.01 82.51
CA VAL A 305 -18.76 -70.69 83.03
C VAL A 305 -17.40 -70.27 82.46
N CYS A 306 -16.45 -71.20 82.29
CA CYS A 306 -15.17 -70.92 81.61
C CYS A 306 -15.37 -70.56 80.13
N ALA A 307 -16.34 -71.18 79.44
CA ALA A 307 -16.66 -70.84 78.05
C ALA A 307 -17.25 -69.41 77.95
N VAL A 308 -18.13 -69.02 78.87
CA VAL A 308 -18.74 -67.67 78.91
C VAL A 308 -17.70 -66.58 79.24
N ALA A 309 -16.78 -66.84 80.17
CA ALA A 309 -15.72 -65.89 80.52
C ALA A 309 -14.77 -65.58 79.36
N ASN A 310 -14.45 -66.57 78.52
CA ASN A 310 -13.63 -66.37 77.31
C ASN A 310 -14.36 -65.54 76.24
N VAL A 311 -15.68 -65.67 76.12
CA VAL A 311 -16.49 -64.87 75.18
C VAL A 311 -16.62 -63.41 75.65
N ALA A 312 -16.83 -63.17 76.95
CA ALA A 312 -16.89 -61.83 77.52
C ALA A 312 -15.54 -61.08 77.44
N GLY A 313 -14.42 -61.79 77.61
CA GLY A 313 -13.08 -61.25 77.42
C GLY A 313 -12.86 -60.74 75.99
N GLY A 314 -13.32 -61.47 74.98
CA GLY A 314 -13.22 -61.08 73.57
C GLY A 314 -14.03 -59.82 73.21
N ALA A 315 -15.22 -59.65 73.79
CA ALA A 315 -16.07 -58.48 73.55
C ALA A 315 -15.44 -57.16 74.05
N SER A 316 -14.72 -57.19 75.18
CA SER A 316 -14.04 -56.00 75.73
C SER A 316 -12.90 -55.50 74.83
N ALA A 317 -12.14 -56.42 74.21
CA ALA A 317 -11.08 -56.09 73.26
C ALA A 317 -11.65 -55.51 71.95
N PHE A 318 -12.80 -56.01 71.50
CA PHE A 318 -13.50 -55.51 70.32
C PHE A 318 -13.98 -54.06 70.50
N ILE A 319 -14.60 -53.73 71.64
CA ILE A 319 -15.06 -52.36 71.94
C ILE A 319 -13.87 -51.37 72.00
N ALA A 320 -12.74 -51.79 72.58
CA ALA A 320 -11.53 -50.97 72.63
C ALA A 320 -10.93 -50.72 71.24
N MET A 321 -11.01 -51.70 70.33
CA MET A 321 -10.53 -51.57 68.94
C MET A 321 -11.43 -50.63 68.11
N VAL A 322 -12.75 -50.72 68.26
CA VAL A 322 -13.73 -49.84 67.58
C VAL A 322 -13.59 -48.38 68.01
N LEU A 323 -13.36 -48.11 69.31
CA LEU A 323 -13.11 -46.75 69.82
C LEU A 323 -11.80 -46.15 69.29
N LYS A 324 -10.78 -46.97 69.05
CA LYS A 324 -9.49 -46.52 68.50
C LYS A 324 -9.57 -46.18 67.01
N MET A 325 -10.41 -46.90 66.24
CA MET A 325 -10.62 -46.62 64.82
C MET A 325 -11.52 -45.39 64.58
N THR A 326 -12.50 -45.14 65.45
CA THR A 326 -13.42 -43.99 65.31
C THR A 326 -12.85 -42.69 65.89
N GLY A 327 -11.93 -42.76 66.86
CA GLY A 327 -11.29 -41.57 67.46
C GLY A 327 -10.27 -40.84 66.57
N GLY A 328 -9.79 -41.45 65.48
CA GLY A 328 -8.76 -40.90 64.60
C GLY A 328 -9.23 -39.83 63.60
N VAL A 329 -10.54 -39.56 63.50
CA VAL A 329 -11.12 -38.76 62.40
C VAL A 329 -11.30 -37.26 62.73
N ARG A 330 -10.97 -36.78 63.94
CA ARG A 330 -11.11 -35.35 64.29
C ARG A 330 -9.77 -34.61 64.39
N LYS A 331 -9.18 -34.21 63.25
CA LYS A 331 -8.28 -33.02 63.22
C LYS A 331 -7.96 -32.48 61.82
N TRP A 332 -8.95 -32.17 60.97
CA TRP A 332 -8.71 -31.38 59.75
C TRP A 332 -9.75 -30.27 59.61
N GLY A 333 -9.60 -29.22 60.43
CA GLY A 333 -10.23 -27.92 60.25
C GLY A 333 -9.16 -26.91 59.83
N GLY A 334 -8.77 -26.94 58.55
CA GLY A 334 -7.82 -26.02 57.96
C GLY A 334 -8.52 -24.83 57.32
N GLN A 335 -8.47 -23.69 58.02
CA GLN A 335 -8.36 -22.32 57.54
C GLN A 335 -8.58 -22.06 56.03
N GLN A 336 -9.70 -21.42 55.69
CA GLN A 336 -9.88 -20.71 54.42
C GLN A 336 -9.09 -19.38 54.45
N PRO A 337 -8.28 -19.05 53.43
CA PRO A 337 -7.86 -17.68 53.21
C PRO A 337 -8.96 -16.91 52.46
N ALA A 338 -9.35 -15.77 53.03
CA ALA A 338 -10.13 -14.75 52.35
C ALA A 338 -9.27 -14.13 51.23
N HIS A 339 -9.59 -14.43 49.97
CA HIS A 339 -9.17 -13.62 48.84
C HIS A 339 -10.29 -12.64 48.51
N GLY A 340 -10.10 -11.38 48.92
CA GLY A 340 -10.78 -10.25 48.33
C GLY A 340 -10.21 -9.99 46.94
N TYR A 341 -11.07 -9.96 45.94
CA TYR A 341 -10.80 -9.30 44.67
C TYR A 341 -11.67 -8.05 44.62
N CYS A 342 -11.03 -6.90 44.79
CA CYS A 342 -11.60 -5.60 44.43
C CYS A 342 -11.66 -5.49 42.90
N HIS A 343 -12.81 -5.02 42.43
CA HIS A 343 -12.93 -4.37 41.14
C HIS A 343 -11.98 -3.17 41.07
N ASP A 344 -11.14 -3.11 40.03
CA ASP A 344 -10.70 -1.84 39.46
C ASP A 344 -11.09 -1.82 37.99
N ILE A 345 -12.19 -1.13 37.72
CA ILE A 345 -12.55 -0.60 36.42
C ILE A 345 -11.81 0.73 36.30
N ASN A 346 -10.76 0.79 35.50
CA ASN A 346 -10.25 2.05 34.99
C ASN A 346 -10.51 2.13 33.48
N HIS A 347 -11.53 2.92 33.16
CA HIS A 347 -11.52 3.81 32.01
C HIS A 347 -10.22 4.61 31.98
N ILE A 348 -9.62 4.80 30.79
CA ILE A 348 -9.30 6.13 30.21
C ILE A 348 -8.70 5.97 28.80
N ALA A 349 -9.25 6.82 27.92
CA ALA A 349 -8.78 7.36 26.63
C ALA A 349 -8.43 6.41 25.47
#